data_AF-A0A817TMI9-F1
#
_entry.id   AF-A0A817TMI9-F1
#
_cell.length_a   1.000
_cell.length_b   1.000
_cell.length_c   1.000
_cell.angle_alpha   90.00
_cell.angle_beta   90.00
_cell.angle_gamma   90.00
#
_symmetry.space_group_name_H-M   'P 1'
#
loop_
_entity.id
_entity.type
_entity.pdbx_description
1 polymer ?
#
loop_
_entity_poly.entity_id
_entity_poly.type
_entity_poly.pdbx_seq_one_letter_code
_entity_poly.pdbx_strand_id
1 'polypeptide(L)'
;MELRDLKKKVKERVESETTSVPNIYEEELDRFNLSSVALILASLPANAKSVLNRVRRNITPSVLTSSDFDIPDFYRQTLNGKSFVCSDRFIGNKRMISFATNKQRETLFSSEWIFLDGTFDSCPA
;
A
#
# COMPACT_ATOMS: atom_id res chain seq x y z
N MET A 1 26.91 4.38 -14.91
CA MET A 1 25.82 3.37 -14.91
C MET A 1 24.58 4.07 -14.39
N GLU A 2 23.46 4.06 -15.12
CA GLU A 2 22.22 4.70 -14.66
C GLU A 2 21.37 3.74 -13.80
N LEU A 3 20.44 4.28 -13.00
CA LEU A 3 19.53 3.47 -12.15
C LEU A 3 18.71 2.45 -12.97
N ARG A 4 18.44 2.77 -14.25
CA ARG A 4 17.77 1.86 -15.18
C ARG A 4 18.60 0.61 -15.48
N ASP A 5 19.92 0.76 -15.56
CA ASP A 5 20.85 -0.34 -15.82
C ASP A 5 20.92 -1.29 -14.62
N LEU A 6 20.88 -0.75 -13.40
CA LEU A 6 20.84 -1.57 -12.17
C LEU A 6 19.57 -2.43 -12.13
N LYS A 7 18.40 -1.83 -12.40
CA LYS A 7 17.13 -2.57 -12.40
C LYS A 7 17.12 -3.70 -13.42
N LYS A 8 17.68 -3.45 -14.60
CA LYS A 8 17.79 -4.45 -15.66
C LYS A 8 18.71 -5.61 -15.24
N LYS A 9 19.89 -5.31 -14.70
CA LYS A 9 20.84 -6.33 -14.23
C LYS A 9 20.32 -7.17 -13.07
N VAL A 10 19.70 -6.54 -12.08
CA VAL A 10 19.08 -7.27 -10.96
C VAL A 10 18.00 -8.22 -11.48
N LYS A 11 17.16 -7.77 -12.44
CA LYS A 11 16.13 -8.62 -13.04
C LYS A 11 16.73 -9.82 -13.77
N GLU A 12 17.76 -9.60 -14.59
CA GLU A 12 18.44 -10.68 -15.33
C GLU A 12 19.07 -11.72 -14.40
N ARG A 13 19.67 -11.30 -13.28
CA ARG A 13 20.26 -12.22 -12.29
C ARG A 13 19.21 -12.99 -11.50
N VAL A 14 18.11 -12.35 -11.11
CA VAL A 14 17.00 -13.03 -10.41
C VAL A 14 16.37 -14.11 -11.28
N GLU A 15 16.34 -13.94 -12.60
CA GLU A 15 15.79 -14.93 -13.53
C GLU A 15 16.75 -16.10 -13.83
N SER A 16 18.07 -15.91 -13.63
CA SER A 16 19.11 -16.88 -14.00
C SER A 16 19.77 -17.59 -12.82
N GLU A 17 19.73 -17.02 -11.62
CA GLU A 17 20.39 -17.54 -10.43
C GLU A 17 19.39 -18.03 -9.37
N THR A 18 19.77 -19.06 -8.62
CA THR A 18 19.01 -19.56 -7.45
C THR A 18 19.36 -18.82 -6.15
N THR A 19 20.25 -17.84 -6.23
CA THR A 19 20.61 -16.96 -5.12
C THR A 19 19.40 -16.18 -4.64
N SER A 20 19.30 -15.93 -3.34
CA SER A 20 18.19 -15.15 -2.80
C SER A 20 18.20 -13.72 -3.37
N VAL A 21 17.01 -13.21 -3.74
CA VAL A 21 16.83 -11.85 -4.29
C VAL A 21 17.47 -10.76 -3.41
N PRO A 22 17.39 -10.81 -2.06
CA PRO A 22 18.08 -9.85 -1.21
C PRO A 22 19.61 -9.81 -1.43
N ASN A 23 20.24 -10.98 -1.53
CA ASN A 23 21.70 -11.06 -1.72
C ASN A 23 22.11 -10.54 -3.12
N ILE A 24 21.35 -10.87 -4.16
CA ILE A 24 21.58 -10.35 -5.52
C ILE A 24 21.50 -8.82 -5.52
N TYR A 25 20.53 -8.25 -4.78
CA TYR A 25 20.36 -6.80 -4.68
C TYR A 25 21.52 -6.14 -3.95
N GLU A 26 21.95 -6.68 -2.80
CA GLU A 26 23.08 -6.16 -2.02
C GLU A 26 24.39 -6.21 -2.83
N GLU A 27 24.68 -7.33 -3.50
CA GLU A 27 25.87 -7.46 -4.36
C GLU A 27 25.88 -6.46 -5.52
N GLU A 28 24.74 -6.28 -6.20
CA GLU A 28 24.66 -5.33 -7.32
C GLU A 28 24.66 -3.87 -6.83
N LEU A 29 24.17 -3.60 -5.63
CA LEU A 29 24.24 -2.29 -4.99
C LEU A 29 25.69 -1.94 -4.60
N ASP A 30 26.44 -2.91 -4.05
CA ASP A 30 27.85 -2.75 -3.68
C ASP A 30 28.75 -2.57 -4.92
N ARG A 31 28.43 -3.26 -6.02
CA ARG A 31 29.10 -3.08 -7.31
C ARG A 31 28.77 -1.75 -7.97
N PHE A 32 27.61 -1.18 -7.66
CA PHE A 32 27.22 0.14 -8.14
C PHE A 32 27.89 1.17 -7.24
N ASN A 33 28.97 1.79 -7.73
CA ASN A 33 29.72 2.80 -6.98
C ASN A 33 28.87 4.08 -6.79
N LEU A 34 28.03 4.09 -5.75
CA LEU A 34 26.93 5.03 -5.54
C LEU A 34 27.30 6.16 -4.58
N SER A 35 28.25 7.00 -4.96
CA SER A 35 28.56 8.20 -4.14
C SER A 35 27.36 9.14 -3.95
N SER A 36 26.35 9.11 -4.82
CA SER A 36 25.21 10.05 -4.77
C SER A 36 23.85 9.40 -4.49
N VAL A 37 23.60 8.15 -4.91
CA VAL A 37 22.32 7.46 -4.65
C VAL A 37 22.30 6.77 -3.28
N ALA A 38 23.47 6.36 -2.75
CA ALA A 38 23.55 5.83 -1.38
C ALA A 38 23.13 6.88 -0.34
N LEU A 39 23.43 8.16 -0.60
CA LEU A 39 23.00 9.29 0.22
C LEU A 39 21.48 9.51 0.19
N ILE A 40 20.84 9.26 -0.96
CA ILE A 40 19.37 9.32 -1.13
C ILE A 40 18.71 8.11 -0.44
N LEU A 41 19.30 6.91 -0.57
CA LEU A 41 18.79 5.69 0.10
C LEU A 41 19.02 5.69 1.62
N ALA A 42 20.08 6.34 2.11
CA ALA A 42 20.38 6.50 3.53
C ALA A 42 19.50 7.57 4.21
N SER A 43 19.03 8.56 3.46
CA SER A 43 18.13 9.62 3.96
C SER A 43 16.64 9.26 3.91
N LEU A 44 16.29 8.15 3.24
CA LEU A 44 14.91 7.66 3.23
C LEU A 44 14.57 6.98 4.57
N PRO A 45 13.45 7.36 5.22
CA PRO A 45 12.99 6.70 6.43
C PRO A 45 12.81 5.21 6.15
N ALA A 46 13.07 4.34 7.14
CA ALA A 46 13.03 2.87 6.99
C ALA A 46 11.71 2.38 6.32
N ASN A 47 10.64 3.13 6.52
CA ASN A 47 9.29 2.93 6.00
C ASN A 47 9.22 3.11 4.47
N ALA A 48 10.01 4.02 3.89
CA ALA A 48 10.05 4.27 2.44
C ALA A 48 10.87 3.21 1.69
N LYS A 49 11.80 2.52 2.36
CA LYS A 49 12.49 1.34 1.80
C LYS A 49 11.52 0.16 1.55
N SER A 50 10.40 0.11 2.29
CA SER A 50 9.35 -0.90 2.09
C SER A 50 8.52 -0.68 0.82
N VAL A 51 8.41 0.56 0.33
CA VAL A 51 7.65 0.88 -0.90
C VAL A 51 8.36 0.35 -2.15
N LEU A 52 9.70 0.26 -2.11
CA LEU A 52 10.51 -0.37 -3.17
C LEU A 52 10.60 -1.89 -3.02
N ASN A 53 10.54 -2.38 -1.78
CA ASN A 53 10.45 -3.80 -1.48
C ASN A 53 9.00 -4.27 -1.47
N ARG A 54 8.43 -4.39 -2.68
CA ARG A 54 7.24 -5.23 -2.92
C ARG A 54 7.64 -6.71 -2.82
N VAL A 55 8.33 -7.08 -1.75
CA VAL A 55 8.55 -8.47 -1.35
C VAL A 55 7.18 -8.98 -0.95
N ARG A 56 6.60 -9.85 -1.77
CA ARG A 56 5.50 -10.71 -1.32
C ARG A 56 6.04 -11.46 -0.11
N ARG A 57 5.73 -10.98 1.09
CA ARG A 57 6.00 -11.76 2.29
C ARG A 57 5.17 -13.04 2.12
N ASN A 58 5.83 -14.18 1.96
CA ASN A 58 5.18 -15.50 1.99
C ASN A 58 4.55 -15.80 3.37
N ILE A 59 4.78 -14.91 4.34
CA ILE A 59 4.09 -14.88 5.61
C ILE A 59 3.12 -13.71 5.54
N THR A 60 1.89 -14.00 5.13
CA THR A 60 0.75 -13.14 5.43
C THR A 60 0.70 -13.04 6.96
N PRO A 61 0.87 -11.84 7.57
CA PRO A 61 0.61 -11.68 8.99
C PRO A 61 -0.78 -12.25 9.24
N SER A 62 -0.96 -13.07 10.28
CA SER A 62 -2.29 -13.58 10.63
C SER A 62 -3.23 -12.38 10.71
N VAL A 63 -4.16 -12.30 9.74
CA VAL A 63 -5.15 -11.23 9.72
C VAL A 63 -5.86 -11.34 11.06
N LEU A 64 -5.79 -10.28 11.86
CA LEU A 64 -6.54 -10.20 13.10
C LEU A 64 -8.01 -10.44 12.72
N THR A 65 -8.52 -11.62 13.05
CA THR A 65 -9.91 -12.03 12.81
C THR A 65 -10.88 -11.36 13.78
N SER A 66 -10.42 -10.33 14.51
CA SER A 66 -11.28 -9.53 15.36
C SER A 66 -12.24 -8.75 14.47
N SER A 67 -13.44 -9.31 14.33
CA SER A 67 -14.65 -8.62 13.88
C SER A 67 -15.05 -7.45 14.78
N ASP A 68 -14.38 -7.30 15.93
CA ASP A 68 -14.86 -6.57 17.10
C ASP A 68 -13.88 -5.49 17.54
N PHE A 69 -13.32 -4.71 16.60
CA PHE A 69 -12.65 -3.47 16.98
C PHE A 69 -13.67 -2.33 16.97
N ASP A 70 -13.90 -1.68 18.11
CA ASP A 70 -14.70 -0.46 18.11
C ASP A 70 -13.93 0.64 17.39
N ILE A 71 -14.61 1.38 16.50
CA ILE A 71 -14.05 2.55 15.85
C ILE A 71 -14.17 3.72 16.83
N PRO A 72 -13.06 4.27 17.35
CA PRO A 72 -13.10 5.41 18.24
C PRO A 72 -13.79 6.61 17.59
N ASP A 73 -14.51 7.41 18.38
CA ASP A 73 -15.30 8.54 17.88
C ASP A 73 -14.48 9.58 17.10
N PHE A 74 -13.19 9.74 17.47
CA PHE A 74 -12.28 10.63 16.76
C PHE A 74 -12.08 10.24 15.28
N TYR A 75 -12.17 8.95 14.94
CA TYR A 75 -12.11 8.48 13.55
C TYR A 75 -13.45 8.55 12.82
N ARG A 76 -14.55 8.79 13.56
CA ARG A 76 -15.90 8.94 12.98
C ARG A 76 -16.14 10.34 12.42
N GLN A 77 -15.26 11.28 12.75
CA GLN A 77 -15.39 12.68 12.37
C GLN A 77 -14.15 13.17 11.61
N THR A 78 -14.35 14.14 10.72
CA THR A 78 -13.27 14.93 10.14
C THR A 78 -12.64 15.86 11.20
N LEU A 79 -11.47 16.44 10.91
CA LEU A 79 -10.83 17.44 11.78
C LEU A 79 -11.73 18.66 12.07
N ASN A 80 -12.73 18.90 11.23
CA ASN A 80 -13.70 19.98 11.39
C ASN A 80 -15.00 19.54 12.10
N GLY A 81 -15.01 18.37 12.75
CA GLY A 81 -16.15 17.84 13.49
C GLY A 81 -17.31 17.29 12.64
N LYS A 82 -17.17 17.28 11.30
CA LYS A 82 -18.21 16.71 10.41
C LYS A 82 -18.14 15.19 10.41
N SER A 83 -19.30 14.53 10.40
CA SER A 83 -19.37 13.07 10.25
C SER A 83 -18.66 12.58 8.98
N PHE A 84 -17.82 11.56 9.15
CA PHE A 84 -17.01 10.95 8.09
C PHE A 84 -17.33 9.46 7.91
N VAL A 85 -17.74 8.75 8.96
CA VAL A 85 -18.25 7.38 8.84
C VAL A 85 -19.73 7.44 8.45
N CYS A 86 -20.05 6.94 7.27
CA CYS A 86 -21.41 6.98 6.73
C CYS A 86 -22.17 5.67 6.89
N SER A 87 -21.46 4.55 7.06
CA SER A 87 -22.07 3.23 7.29
C SER A 87 -21.10 2.34 8.06
N ASP A 88 -21.61 1.62 9.05
CA ASP A 88 -20.90 0.56 9.76
C ASP A 88 -21.91 -0.55 10.04
N ARG A 89 -21.84 -1.63 9.26
CA ARG A 89 -22.84 -2.72 9.29
C ARG A 89 -22.21 -4.07 9.03
N PHE A 90 -22.84 -5.11 9.55
CA PHE A 90 -22.47 -6.49 9.25
C PHE A 90 -23.28 -7.03 8.07
N ILE A 91 -22.61 -7.68 7.12
CA ILE A 91 -23.19 -8.44 6.01
C ILE A 91 -22.73 -9.89 6.17
N GLY A 92 -23.58 -10.72 6.79
CA GLY A 92 -23.17 -12.04 7.27
C GLY A 92 -22.08 -11.92 8.33
N ASN A 93 -20.97 -12.65 8.15
CA ASN A 93 -19.82 -12.61 9.06
C ASN A 93 -18.77 -11.55 8.69
N LYS A 94 -19.10 -10.62 7.78
CA LYS A 94 -18.18 -9.57 7.32
C LYS A 94 -18.70 -8.20 7.77
N ARG A 95 -17.84 -7.43 8.44
CA ARG A 95 -18.13 -6.02 8.75
C ARG A 95 -17.77 -5.15 7.56
N MET A 96 -18.72 -4.33 7.14
CA MET A 96 -18.55 -3.36 6.07
C MET A 96 -18.62 -1.96 6.66
N ILE A 97 -17.51 -1.21 6.53
CA ILE A 97 -17.40 0.17 6.99
C ILE A 97 -17.23 1.05 5.76
N SER A 98 -18.05 2.10 5.66
CA SER A 98 -17.99 3.09 4.60
C SER A 98 -17.64 4.46 5.19
N PHE A 99 -16.64 5.10 4.59
CA PHE A 99 -16.19 6.43 4.97
C PHE A 99 -16.50 7.40 3.84
N ALA A 100 -17.40 8.33 4.08
CA ALA A 100 -17.70 9.43 3.17
C ALA A 100 -18.35 10.57 3.95
N THR A 101 -17.95 11.80 3.62
CA THR A 101 -18.74 12.98 4.00
C THR A 101 -20.04 13.06 3.19
N ASN A 102 -21.05 13.75 3.70
CA ASN A 102 -22.30 13.99 2.95
C ASN A 102 -22.04 14.61 1.58
N LYS A 103 -21.10 15.57 1.50
CA LYS A 103 -20.71 16.23 0.26
C LYS A 103 -20.11 15.23 -0.75
N GLN A 104 -19.25 14.32 -0.30
CA GLN A 104 -18.69 13.28 -1.17
C GLN A 104 -19.78 12.31 -1.66
N ARG A 105 -20.73 11.97 -0.80
CA ARG A 105 -21.87 11.13 -1.18
C ARG A 105 -22.74 11.80 -2.24
N GLU A 106 -23.11 13.06 -2.03
CA GLU A 106 -23.85 13.86 -3.02
C GLU A 106 -23.09 13.94 -4.33
N THR A 107 -21.79 14.23 -4.27
CA THR A 107 -20.91 14.28 -5.46
C THR A 107 -20.92 12.95 -6.20
N LEU A 108 -20.80 11.83 -5.50
CA LEU A 108 -20.84 10.48 -6.07
C LEU A 108 -22.19 10.20 -6.76
N PHE A 109 -23.32 10.55 -6.13
CA PHE A 109 -24.64 10.36 -6.72
C PHE A 109 -24.92 11.27 -7.92
N SER A 110 -24.35 12.48 -7.93
CA SER A 110 -24.50 13.42 -9.05
C SER A 110 -23.49 13.19 -10.18
N SER A 111 -22.47 12.35 -9.95
CA SER A 111 -21.41 12.14 -10.92
C SER A 111 -21.89 11.22 -12.03
N GLU A 112 -21.70 11.65 -13.28
CA GLU A 112 -21.91 10.81 -14.45
C GLU A 112 -20.88 9.66 -14.54
N TRP A 113 -19.70 9.87 -13.94
CA TRP A 113 -18.57 8.93 -14.02
C TRP A 113 -18.15 8.48 -12.63
N ILE A 114 -17.98 7.17 -12.47
CA ILE A 114 -17.43 6.56 -11.24
C ILE A 114 -16.09 5.94 -11.58
N PHE A 115 -15.03 6.40 -10.90
CA PHE A 115 -13.69 5.85 -11.04
C PHE A 115 -13.43 4.85 -9.92
N LEU A 116 -13.01 3.64 -10.29
CA LEU A 116 -12.65 2.57 -9.36
C LEU A 116 -11.17 2.21 -9.59
N ASP A 117 -10.32 2.45 -8.59
CA ASP A 117 -8.86 2.16 -8.63
C ASP A 117 -8.53 0.67 -8.43
N GLY A 118 -9.53 -0.22 -8.50
CA GLY A 118 -9.32 -1.67 -8.34
C GLY A 118 -8.71 -2.09 -6.99
N THR A 119 -8.59 -1.17 -6.02
CA THR A 119 -8.14 -1.47 -4.65
C THR A 119 -9.23 -2.14 -3.82
N PHE A 120 -10.44 -2.26 -4.37
CA PHE A 120 -11.60 -2.89 -3.74
C PHE A 120 -12.07 -4.06 -4.61
N ASP A 121 -12.21 -5.24 -4.01
CA ASP A 121 -12.57 -6.49 -4.70
C ASP A 121 -14.03 -6.54 -5.22
N SER A 122 -14.88 -5.58 -4.84
CA SER A 122 -16.28 -5.54 -5.30
C SER A 122 -16.91 -4.14 -5.16
N CYS A 123 -17.71 -3.74 -6.15
CA CYS A 123 -18.59 -2.56 -6.10
C CYS A 123 -20.00 -2.98 -5.64
N PRO A 124 -20.71 -2.20 -4.81
CA PRO A 124 -22.13 -2.43 -4.59
C PRO A 124 -22.91 -2.20 -5.89
N ALA A 125 -23.87 -3.10 -6.16
CA ALA A 125 -24.86 -2.97 -7.23
C ALA A 125 -25.95 -1.95 -6.86
#